data_AF-A0A101FEX2-F1
#
_entry.id   AF-A0A101FEX2-F1
#
_cell.length_a   1.000
_cell.length_b   1.000
_cell.length_c   1.000
_cell.angle_alpha   90.00
_cell.angle_beta   90.00
_cell.angle_gamma   90.00
#
_symmetry.space_group_name_H-M   'P 1'
#
loop_
_entity.id
_entity.type
_entity.pdbx_description
1 polymer ?
#
loop_
_entity_poly.entity_id
_entity_poly.type
_entity_poly.pdbx_seq_one_letter_code
_entity_poly.pdbx_strand_id
1 'polypeptide(L)'
;MEKPKTGPSPFDLLKFPGSFWPFGKKKKGKRETEEEKDEELYSLYQARENWKKALQKKKDGQFDMSTLHFRKSLEMLIKASCPGYVSPAEHNLLKLSQKAFPTLPEEIRSAITFLNPHYTLVKSVYTSDFADEVHEQARLVAEWIFSQSSKLKRFEL
;
A
#
# COMPACT_ATOMS: atom_id res chain seq x y z
N MET A 1 1.23 -74.30 -5.72
CA MET A 1 0.17 -73.27 -5.66
C MET A 1 0.83 -71.96 -5.25
N GLU A 2 1.08 -71.09 -6.21
CA GLU A 2 1.70 -69.77 -5.99
C GLU A 2 0.63 -68.67 -6.01
N LYS A 3 0.75 -67.68 -5.12
CA LYS A 3 0.02 -66.40 -5.13
C LYS A 3 0.97 -65.27 -5.56
N PRO A 4 0.48 -64.21 -6.23
CA PRO A 4 1.34 -63.18 -6.79
C PRO A 4 1.85 -62.17 -5.73
N LYS A 5 3.06 -61.65 -5.98
CA LYS A 5 3.76 -60.62 -5.19
C LYS A 5 3.28 -59.22 -5.61
N THR A 6 2.82 -58.41 -4.66
CA THR A 6 2.60 -56.96 -4.82
C THR A 6 3.93 -56.21 -4.67
N GLY A 7 4.27 -55.34 -5.64
CA GLY A 7 5.45 -54.48 -5.59
C GLY A 7 5.34 -53.32 -4.59
N PRO A 8 6.44 -52.63 -4.28
CA PRO A 8 6.47 -51.56 -3.28
C PRO A 8 5.81 -50.26 -3.78
N SER A 9 5.24 -49.54 -2.82
CA SER A 9 4.48 -48.27 -2.92
C SER A 9 5.38 -47.07 -3.27
N PRO A 10 4.88 -46.05 -4.02
CA PRO A 10 5.70 -44.95 -4.54
C PRO A 10 6.13 -43.88 -3.52
N PHE A 11 6.00 -44.14 -2.20
CA PHE A 11 6.32 -43.17 -1.15
C PHE A 11 7.72 -43.32 -0.52
N ASP A 12 8.55 -44.25 -1.00
CA ASP A 12 9.91 -44.46 -0.47
C ASP A 12 11.00 -43.55 -1.07
N LEU A 13 10.63 -42.59 -1.93
CA LEU A 13 11.57 -41.61 -2.48
C LEU A 13 11.36 -40.24 -1.84
N LEU A 14 11.92 -40.04 -0.65
CA LEU A 14 12.46 -38.75 -0.17
C LEU A 14 13.05 -38.91 1.24
N LYS A 15 14.25 -39.49 1.31
CA LYS A 15 15.17 -39.28 2.44
C LYS A 15 16.33 -38.41 1.95
N PHE A 16 16.48 -37.21 2.51
CA PHE A 16 17.77 -36.55 2.68
C PHE A 16 17.81 -35.79 4.02
N PRO A 17 19.01 -35.63 4.63
CA PRO A 17 19.20 -35.66 6.07
C PRO A 17 19.44 -34.28 6.71
N GLY A 18 19.12 -34.21 8.01
CA GLY A 18 19.92 -33.56 9.04
C GLY A 18 20.22 -32.06 8.92
N SER A 19 19.57 -31.26 9.75
CA SER A 19 20.25 -30.32 10.64
C SER A 19 19.28 -29.82 11.71
N PHE A 20 19.45 -30.38 12.91
CA PHE A 20 18.92 -29.84 14.16
C PHE A 20 19.64 -28.53 14.47
N TRP A 21 18.90 -27.46 14.80
CA TRP A 21 19.41 -26.40 15.67
C TRP A 21 18.30 -25.76 16.53
N PRO A 22 18.62 -25.38 17.78
CA PRO A 22 17.67 -25.39 18.88
C PRO A 22 16.82 -24.13 18.88
N PHE A 23 15.51 -24.32 19.09
CA PHE A 23 14.58 -23.23 19.39
C PHE A 23 14.90 -22.62 20.76
N GLY A 24 15.83 -21.66 20.77
CA GLY A 24 15.91 -20.66 21.82
C GLY A 24 14.64 -19.81 21.78
N LYS A 25 13.82 -19.89 22.82
CA LYS A 25 12.68 -18.99 23.05
C LYS A 25 13.17 -17.53 22.98
N LYS A 26 12.98 -16.85 21.86
CA LYS A 26 13.17 -15.39 21.75
C LYS A 26 11.90 -14.69 22.19
N LYS A 27 12.04 -13.84 23.22
CA LYS A 27 11.08 -12.84 23.66
C LYS A 27 10.49 -12.11 22.44
N LYS A 28 9.15 -11.96 22.41
CA LYS A 28 8.42 -11.03 21.53
C LYS A 28 8.80 -9.59 21.89
N GLY A 29 9.96 -9.16 21.42
CA GLY A 29 10.24 -7.75 21.18
C GLY A 29 9.86 -7.46 19.74
N LYS A 30 9.03 -6.45 19.51
CA LYS A 30 8.58 -5.96 18.20
C LYS A 30 9.81 -5.44 17.43
N ARG A 31 10.52 -6.34 16.74
CA ARG A 31 11.50 -5.96 15.71
C ARG A 31 10.69 -5.74 14.44
N GLU A 32 10.53 -4.49 14.04
CA GLU A 32 10.23 -4.16 12.64
C GLU A 32 11.23 -4.95 11.79
N THR A 33 10.74 -5.84 10.92
CA THR A 33 11.62 -6.64 10.05
C THR A 33 12.25 -5.72 8.99
N GLU A 34 13.45 -6.03 8.50
CA GLU A 34 14.12 -5.21 7.47
C GLU A 34 13.24 -5.07 6.21
N GLU A 35 12.48 -6.12 5.88
CA GLU A 35 11.48 -6.13 4.81
C GLU A 35 10.38 -5.07 4.99
N GLU A 36 9.88 -4.88 6.22
CA GLU A 36 8.84 -3.86 6.50
C GLU A 36 9.37 -2.44 6.27
N LYS A 37 10.67 -2.19 6.55
CA LYS A 37 11.30 -0.89 6.34
C LYS A 37 11.54 -0.59 4.86
N ASP A 38 11.91 -1.61 4.10
CA ASP A 38 12.14 -1.48 2.66
C ASP A 38 10.81 -1.23 1.93
N GLU A 39 9.72 -1.88 2.35
CA GLU A 39 8.37 -1.65 1.82
C GLU A 39 7.83 -0.26 2.16
N GLU A 40 8.03 0.22 3.40
CA GLU A 40 7.66 1.58 3.82
C GLU A 40 8.39 2.62 2.95
N LEU A 41 9.72 2.49 2.83
CA LEU A 41 10.53 3.44 2.07
C LEU A 41 10.17 3.44 0.58
N TYR A 42 9.94 2.25 0.00
CA TYR A 42 9.48 2.12 -1.38
C TYR A 42 8.14 2.83 -1.60
N SER A 43 7.19 2.63 -0.67
CA SER A 43 5.87 3.26 -0.74
C SER A 43 5.97 4.79 -0.65
N LEU A 44 6.79 5.32 0.25
CA LEU A 44 7.01 6.78 0.36
C LEU A 44 7.66 7.38 -0.88
N TYR A 45 8.63 6.67 -1.47
CA TYR A 45 9.22 7.08 -2.74
C TYR A 45 8.17 7.12 -3.87
N GLN A 46 7.36 6.06 -4.01
CA GLN A 46 6.29 6.02 -5.01
C GLN A 46 5.22 7.09 -4.79
N ALA A 47 4.87 7.39 -3.53
CA ALA A 47 3.97 8.48 -3.20
C ALA A 47 4.47 9.81 -3.77
N ARG A 48 5.74 10.13 -3.54
CA ARG A 48 6.37 11.36 -4.02
C ARG A 48 6.43 11.45 -5.53
N GLU A 49 6.82 10.37 -6.19
CA GLU A 49 6.90 10.35 -7.66
C GLU A 49 5.52 10.47 -8.32
N ASN A 50 4.49 9.88 -7.73
CA ASN A 50 3.12 10.07 -8.19
C ASN A 50 2.63 11.51 -7.97
N TRP A 51 2.97 12.14 -6.84
CA TRP A 51 2.60 13.53 -6.58
C TRP A 51 3.20 14.49 -7.62
N LYS A 52 4.51 14.36 -7.90
CA LYS A 52 5.19 15.15 -8.94
C LYS A 52 4.54 14.95 -10.31
N LYS A 53 4.23 13.69 -10.68
CA LYS A 53 3.54 13.38 -11.93
C LYS A 53 2.16 14.01 -11.97
N ALA A 54 1.41 13.98 -10.87
CA ALA A 54 0.08 14.58 -10.79
C ALA A 54 0.12 16.09 -11.08
N LEU A 55 1.07 16.80 -10.47
CA LEU A 55 1.30 18.23 -10.69
C LEU A 55 1.73 18.53 -12.14
N GLN A 56 2.63 17.73 -12.71
CA GLN A 56 3.04 17.91 -14.10
C GLN A 56 1.85 17.69 -15.06
N LYS A 57 1.08 16.62 -14.87
CA LYS A 57 -0.08 16.32 -15.70
C LYS A 57 -1.15 17.39 -15.63
N LYS A 58 -1.34 18.00 -14.45
CA LYS A 58 -2.23 19.15 -14.28
C LYS A 58 -1.78 20.34 -15.12
N LYS A 59 -0.48 20.68 -15.07
CA LYS A 59 0.10 21.76 -15.89
C LYS A 59 -0.02 21.49 -17.40
N ASP A 60 0.08 20.23 -17.80
CA ASP A 60 -0.05 19.80 -19.20
C ASP A 60 -1.52 19.71 -19.67
N GLY A 61 -2.50 20.03 -18.83
CA GLY A 61 -3.94 19.92 -19.16
C GLY A 61 -4.49 18.49 -19.19
N GLN A 62 -3.70 17.50 -18.72
CA GLN A 62 -4.10 16.09 -18.62
C GLN A 62 -4.75 15.84 -17.26
N PHE A 63 -5.94 16.41 -17.05
CA PHE A 63 -6.63 16.44 -15.74
C PHE A 63 -7.05 15.06 -15.23
N ASP A 64 -7.36 14.15 -16.14
CA ASP A 64 -7.68 12.75 -15.87
C ASP A 64 -6.48 12.01 -15.27
N MET A 65 -5.32 12.15 -15.92
CA MET A 65 -4.05 11.58 -15.47
C MET A 65 -3.55 12.25 -14.19
N SER A 66 -3.76 13.56 -14.05
CA SER A 66 -3.47 14.28 -12.81
C SER A 66 -4.25 13.68 -11.64
N THR A 67 -5.55 13.52 -11.81
CA THR A 67 -6.44 12.92 -10.80
C THR A 67 -5.99 11.52 -10.41
N LEU A 68 -5.73 10.67 -11.41
CA LEU A 68 -5.25 9.30 -11.18
C LEU A 68 -3.94 9.28 -10.37
N HIS A 69 -3.01 10.17 -10.69
CA HIS A 69 -1.72 10.23 -10.01
C HIS A 69 -1.81 10.79 -8.58
N PHE A 70 -2.64 11.80 -8.31
CA PHE A 70 -2.90 12.23 -6.92
C PHE A 70 -3.44 11.08 -6.08
N ARG A 71 -4.44 10.37 -6.61
CA ARG A 71 -5.04 9.24 -5.92
C ARG A 71 -4.04 8.08 -5.71
N LYS A 72 -3.17 7.80 -6.68
CA LYS A 72 -2.06 6.82 -6.52
C LYS A 72 -1.05 7.26 -5.46
N SER A 73 -0.74 8.55 -5.39
CA SER A 73 0.15 9.09 -4.36
C SER A 73 -0.41 8.80 -2.96
N LEU A 74 -1.70 9.09 -2.74
CA LEU A 74 -2.36 8.79 -1.47
C LEU A 74 -2.42 7.30 -1.14
N GLU A 75 -2.68 6.44 -2.12
CA GLU A 75 -2.65 4.99 -1.91
C GLU A 75 -1.30 4.57 -1.31
N MET A 76 -0.21 5.06 -1.88
CA MET A 76 1.14 4.74 -1.42
C MET A 76 1.45 5.34 -0.04
N LEU A 77 1.01 6.58 0.25
CA LEU A 77 1.14 7.18 1.59
C LEU A 77 0.40 6.37 2.65
N ILE A 78 -0.82 5.95 2.37
CA ILE A 78 -1.62 5.16 3.32
C ILE A 78 -1.00 3.77 3.49
N LYS A 79 -0.52 3.13 2.41
CA LYS A 79 0.21 1.86 2.47
C LYS A 79 1.47 1.95 3.34
N ALA A 80 2.24 3.03 3.20
CA ALA A 80 3.41 3.30 4.07
C ALA A 80 3.02 3.47 5.55
N SER A 81 1.77 3.80 5.83
CA SER A 81 1.24 3.97 7.19
C SER A 81 0.59 2.70 7.76
N CYS A 82 0.40 1.65 6.95
CA CYS A 82 -0.21 0.40 7.40
C CYS A 82 0.77 -0.43 8.24
N PRO A 83 0.33 -1.02 9.36
CA PRO A 83 1.14 -1.99 10.07
C PRO A 83 1.17 -3.34 9.32
N GLY A 84 2.36 -3.79 8.94
CA GLY A 84 2.58 -5.08 8.30
C GLY A 84 2.16 -5.14 6.83
N TYR A 85 2.07 -6.35 6.29
CA TYR A 85 1.84 -6.58 4.86
C TYR A 85 0.51 -6.02 4.36
N VAL A 86 0.57 -5.27 3.27
CA VAL A 86 -0.60 -4.85 2.49
C VAL A 86 -0.54 -5.46 1.10
N SER A 87 -1.65 -6.07 0.67
CA SER A 87 -1.73 -6.64 -0.67
C SER A 87 -1.51 -5.55 -1.74
N PRO A 88 -0.66 -5.79 -2.75
CA PRO A 88 -0.51 -4.91 -3.90
C PRO A 88 -1.82 -4.65 -4.64
N ALA A 89 -2.75 -5.61 -4.63
CA ALA A 89 -4.06 -5.53 -5.28
C ALA A 89 -5.09 -4.71 -4.49
N GLU A 90 -4.76 -4.26 -3.28
CA GLU A 90 -5.68 -3.44 -2.49
C GLU A 90 -5.53 -1.96 -2.86
N HIS A 91 -6.59 -1.45 -3.51
CA HIS A 91 -6.69 -0.08 -4.01
C HIS A 91 -7.85 0.70 -3.36
N ASN A 92 -8.60 0.11 -2.43
CA ASN A 92 -9.67 0.86 -1.78
C ASN A 92 -9.07 1.73 -0.67
N LEU A 93 -9.05 3.06 -0.86
CA LEU A 93 -8.45 3.99 0.09
C LEU A 93 -9.13 3.91 1.46
N LEU A 94 -10.46 3.78 1.52
CA LEU A 94 -11.18 3.68 2.79
C LEU A 94 -10.76 2.42 3.57
N LYS A 95 -10.64 1.26 2.89
CA LYS A 95 -10.16 0.03 3.52
C LYS A 95 -8.71 0.14 3.97
N LEU A 96 -7.84 0.73 3.16
CA LEU A 96 -6.44 0.96 3.52
C LEU A 96 -6.34 1.89 4.73
N SER A 97 -7.09 2.99 4.77
CA SER A 97 -7.06 3.94 5.87
C SER A 97 -7.58 3.36 7.17
N GLN A 98 -8.58 2.47 7.13
CA GLN A 98 -9.04 1.72 8.31
C GLN A 98 -7.97 0.79 8.88
N LYS A 99 -7.06 0.28 8.04
CA LYS A 99 -5.93 -0.56 8.47
C LYS A 99 -4.79 0.29 9.04
N ALA A 100 -4.50 1.43 8.42
CA ALA A 100 -3.42 2.33 8.82
C ALA A 100 -3.74 3.13 10.08
N PHE A 101 -4.98 3.57 10.24
CA PHE A 101 -5.36 4.54 11.27
C PHE A 101 -6.52 4.02 12.14
N PRO A 102 -6.41 4.07 13.48
CA PRO A 102 -7.50 3.65 14.37
C PRO A 102 -8.79 4.45 14.18
N THR A 103 -8.65 5.75 13.90
CA THR A 103 -9.77 6.68 13.74
C THR A 103 -9.44 7.69 12.65
N LEU A 104 -10.42 7.96 11.78
CA LEU A 104 -10.35 9.02 10.77
C LEU A 104 -11.26 10.18 11.18
N PRO A 105 -10.75 11.43 11.22
CA PRO A 105 -11.60 12.61 11.30
C PRO A 105 -12.59 12.64 10.14
N GLU A 106 -13.78 13.21 10.36
CA GLU A 106 -14.87 13.17 9.38
C GLU A 106 -14.51 13.90 8.07
N GLU A 107 -13.76 14.98 8.17
CA GLU A 107 -13.26 15.74 7.02
C GLU A 107 -12.32 14.89 6.15
N ILE A 108 -11.38 14.17 6.78
CA ILE A 108 -10.44 13.27 6.11
C ILE A 108 -11.19 12.07 5.49
N ARG A 109 -12.17 11.53 6.19
CA ARG A 109 -13.04 10.46 5.67
C ARG A 109 -13.79 10.92 4.42
N SER A 110 -14.34 12.13 4.44
CA SER A 110 -15.06 12.74 3.31
C SER A 110 -14.12 12.93 2.11
N ALA A 111 -12.93 13.49 2.34
CA ALA A 111 -11.91 13.66 1.30
C ALA A 111 -11.48 12.33 0.67
N ILE A 112 -11.21 11.30 1.50
CA ILE A 112 -10.87 9.96 1.01
C ILE A 112 -12.03 9.36 0.20
N THR A 113 -13.28 9.55 0.66
CA THR A 113 -14.47 9.04 -0.03
C THR A 113 -14.62 9.67 -1.41
N PHE A 114 -14.39 10.97 -1.53
CA PHE A 114 -14.36 11.70 -2.81
C PHE A 114 -13.28 11.15 -3.75
N LEU A 115 -12.07 10.90 -3.25
CA LEU A 115 -10.93 10.47 -4.07
C LEU A 115 -10.99 8.99 -4.47
N ASN A 116 -11.60 8.14 -3.63
CA ASN A 116 -11.57 6.68 -3.75
C ASN A 116 -12.01 6.11 -5.13
N PRO A 117 -13.05 6.63 -5.80
CA PRO A 117 -13.49 6.11 -7.09
C PRO A 117 -12.47 6.27 -8.23
N HIS A 118 -11.50 7.19 -8.10
CA HIS A 118 -10.60 7.57 -9.18
C HIS A 118 -9.33 6.70 -9.28
N TYR A 119 -9.45 5.40 -8.98
CA TYR A 119 -8.37 4.41 -9.12
C TYR A 119 -8.19 3.91 -10.55
N THR A 120 -9.19 4.15 -11.40
CA THR A 120 -9.15 3.99 -12.86
C THR A 120 -9.67 5.26 -13.54
N LEU A 121 -9.33 5.44 -14.82
CA LEU A 121 -9.84 6.55 -15.61
C LEU A 121 -11.33 6.31 -15.92
N VAL A 122 -12.18 7.25 -15.52
CA VAL A 122 -13.62 7.25 -15.83
C VAL A 122 -13.86 8.19 -17.01
N LYS A 123 -14.82 7.91 -17.89
CA LYS A 123 -15.03 8.77 -19.08
C LYS A 123 -15.51 10.18 -18.69
N SER A 124 -14.68 11.17 -19.06
CA SER A 124 -14.99 12.59 -19.33
C SER A 124 -15.68 13.44 -18.24
N VAL A 125 -15.15 13.45 -17.01
CA VAL A 125 -15.56 14.44 -15.96
C VAL A 125 -14.41 15.34 -15.49
N TYR A 126 -13.21 15.15 -16.05
CA TYR A 126 -11.99 15.79 -15.54
C TYR A 126 -11.76 17.14 -16.21
N THR A 127 -12.20 18.19 -15.54
CA THR A 127 -11.92 19.60 -15.89
C THR A 127 -10.74 20.13 -15.08
N SER A 128 -10.30 21.35 -15.38
CA SER A 128 -9.29 22.04 -14.56
C SER A 128 -9.79 22.20 -13.12
N ASP A 129 -11.00 22.73 -12.92
CA ASP A 129 -11.60 22.94 -11.61
C ASP A 129 -11.71 21.64 -10.80
N PHE A 130 -12.06 20.54 -11.47
CA PHE A 130 -12.11 19.23 -10.83
C PHE A 130 -10.72 18.76 -10.39
N ALA A 131 -9.68 18.98 -11.22
CA ALA A 131 -8.30 18.67 -10.84
C ALA A 131 -7.75 19.61 -9.74
N ASP A 132 -8.26 20.83 -9.63
CA ASP A 132 -8.01 21.72 -8.50
C ASP A 132 -8.62 21.17 -7.21
N GLU A 133 -9.90 20.76 -7.25
CA GLU A 133 -10.57 20.15 -6.11
C GLU A 133 -9.89 18.84 -5.67
N VAL A 134 -9.54 17.97 -6.61
CA VAL A 134 -8.76 16.75 -6.32
C VAL A 134 -7.44 17.06 -5.65
N HIS A 135 -6.72 18.08 -6.11
CA HIS A 135 -5.46 18.49 -5.50
C HIS A 135 -5.65 18.95 -4.05
N GLU A 136 -6.66 19.78 -3.78
CA GLU A 136 -6.94 20.26 -2.41
C GLU A 136 -7.37 19.13 -1.48
N GLN A 137 -8.26 18.23 -1.93
CA GLN A 137 -8.66 17.06 -1.15
C GLN A 137 -7.47 16.13 -0.90
N ALA A 138 -6.59 15.94 -1.88
CA ALA A 138 -5.41 15.13 -1.71
C ALA A 138 -4.38 15.76 -0.77
N ARG A 139 -4.21 17.09 -0.84
CA ARG A 139 -3.33 17.86 0.05
C ARG A 139 -3.80 17.75 1.50
N LEU A 140 -5.09 17.94 1.75
CA LEU A 140 -5.70 17.79 3.08
C LEU A 140 -5.39 16.41 3.69
N VAL A 141 -5.59 15.34 2.92
CA VAL A 141 -5.32 13.98 3.39
C VAL A 141 -3.82 13.75 3.63
N ALA A 142 -2.96 14.21 2.72
CA ALA A 142 -1.51 14.04 2.85
C ALA A 142 -0.96 14.77 4.08
N GLU A 143 -1.32 16.04 4.27
CA GLU A 143 -0.93 16.84 5.45
C GLU A 143 -1.38 16.17 6.75
N TRP A 144 -2.61 15.67 6.79
CA TRP A 144 -3.10 14.93 7.94
C TRP A 144 -2.29 13.65 8.18
N ILE A 145 -1.97 12.86 7.15
CA ILE A 145 -1.12 11.66 7.29
C ILE A 145 0.26 12.02 7.85
N PHE A 146 0.91 13.07 7.32
CA PHE A 146 2.20 13.53 7.82
C PHE A 146 2.14 13.99 9.27
N SER A 147 1.02 14.56 9.70
CA SER A 147 0.83 14.96 11.10
C SER A 147 0.73 13.76 12.07
N GLN A 148 0.39 12.56 11.59
CA GLN A 148 0.28 11.35 12.43
C GLN A 148 1.65 10.74 12.81
N SER A 149 2.73 11.08 12.10
CA SER A 149 4.04 10.44 12.34
C SER A 149 5.21 11.38 12.05
N SER A 150 6.07 11.56 13.05
CA SER A 150 7.32 12.31 12.90
C SER A 150 8.30 11.66 11.92
N LYS A 151 8.20 10.34 11.68
CA LYS A 151 9.01 9.64 10.67
C LYS A 151 8.65 10.09 9.25
N LEU A 152 7.37 10.36 9.00
CA LEU A 152 6.84 10.72 7.69
C LEU A 152 7.12 12.18 7.31
N LYS A 153 7.34 13.08 8.29
CA LYS A 153 7.66 14.51 8.04
C LYS A 153 8.83 14.74 7.09
N ARG A 154 9.79 13.81 7.02
CA ARG A 154 10.94 13.91 6.09
C ARG A 154 10.56 13.72 4.62
N PHE A 155 9.32 13.33 4.36
CA PHE A 155 8.79 12.98 3.04
C PHE A 155 7.60 13.87 2.64
N GLU A 156 7.41 15.00 3.32
CA GLU A 156 6.40 16.01 2.94
C GLU A 156 6.52 16.37 1.45
N LEU A 157 5.35 16.48 0.80
CA LEU A 157 5.19 16.49 -0.66
C LEU A 157 5.21 17.89 -1.28
#